data_AF-A0A934HWS7-F1
#
_entry.id   AF-A0A934HWS7-F1
#
_cell.length_a   1.000
_cell.length_b   1.000
_cell.length_c   1.000
_cell.angle_alpha   90.00
_cell.angle_beta   90.00
_cell.angle_gamma   90.00
#
_symmetry.space_group_name_H-M   'P 1'
#
loop_
_entity.id
_entity.type
_entity.pdbx_description
1 polymer ?
#
loop_
_entity_poly.entity_id
_entity_poly.type
_entity_poly.pdbx_seq_one_letter_code
_entity_poly.pdbx_strand_id
1 'polypeptide(L)'
;MDRFEFDTQIINYIKNETRNIGYFPENRLYREEQIQLSENVFKIRNSVEWIIRINKILKYINYSILKSLKFAIELESPMDENEIKDMYTYYLEDSVYRLMVLWDMYKQLVNEFYDVRFSRDENYSIFKLKNELKNKHIWEEDKINELGDYLNSDKHQFVRNYLRNTFTHSVDPTSMNIFHDFSEDGLPFPNIENIIPRHPYENLVRVVDDLKELVKKIGVENKHIEKLLVDKIMIVKAIAILNCSEEQELEIINVEDLVLNKDHIGIFVQKKKCTECEYAIDYEGKKACKPIMIKYSRIYEDEVFTLDINRTISK
;
A
#
# COMPACT_ATOMS: atom_id res chain seq x y z
N MET A 1 -0.83 4.07 -30.33
CA MET A 1 -1.79 3.99 -29.22
C MET A 1 -2.59 2.71 -29.45
N ASP A 2 -1.88 1.58 -29.50
CA ASP A 2 -2.35 0.39 -30.24
C ASP A 2 -3.13 -0.58 -29.35
N ARG A 3 -3.58 -0.09 -28.19
CA ARG A 3 -4.21 -0.87 -27.14
C ARG A 3 -5.74 -0.92 -27.28
N PHE A 4 -6.33 0.06 -27.95
CA PHE A 4 -7.78 0.19 -28.07
C PHE A 4 -8.16 0.53 -29.50
N GLU A 5 -9.20 -0.12 -30.01
CA GLU A 5 -9.73 0.07 -31.36
C GLU A 5 -10.84 1.13 -31.38
N PHE A 6 -11.56 1.31 -30.26
CA PHE A 6 -12.70 2.22 -30.16
C PHE A 6 -12.70 3.00 -28.84
N ASP A 7 -13.19 4.24 -28.87
CA ASP A 7 -13.33 5.08 -27.68
C ASP A 7 -14.18 4.45 -26.58
N THR A 8 -15.19 3.66 -26.95
CA THR A 8 -16.02 2.92 -25.99
C THR A 8 -15.19 1.95 -25.15
N GLN A 9 -14.16 1.34 -25.72
CA GLN A 9 -13.23 0.48 -24.99
C GLN A 9 -12.38 1.31 -24.02
N ILE A 10 -11.93 2.49 -24.43
CA ILE A 10 -11.13 3.39 -23.59
C ILE A 10 -11.96 3.90 -22.40
N ILE A 11 -13.19 4.34 -22.65
CA ILE A 11 -14.13 4.81 -21.62
C ILE A 11 -14.42 3.68 -20.61
N ASN A 12 -14.69 2.47 -21.09
CA ASN A 12 -14.95 1.33 -20.22
C ASN A 12 -13.71 0.93 -19.43
N TYR A 13 -12.53 0.98 -20.04
CA TYR A 13 -11.26 0.77 -19.37
C TYR A 13 -11.08 1.76 -18.20
N ILE A 14 -11.14 3.06 -18.47
CA ILE A 14 -10.97 4.11 -17.45
C ILE A 14 -11.99 3.92 -16.32
N LYS A 15 -13.28 3.69 -16.65
CA LYS A 15 -14.33 3.48 -15.64
C LYS A 15 -14.08 2.27 -14.77
N ASN A 16 -13.77 1.12 -15.37
CA ASN A 16 -13.60 -0.14 -14.64
C ASN A 16 -12.36 -0.10 -13.77
N GLU A 17 -11.24 0.34 -14.32
CA GLU A 17 -9.99 0.44 -13.59
C GLU A 17 -10.08 1.41 -12.42
N THR A 18 -10.65 2.60 -12.64
CA THR A 18 -10.80 3.60 -11.57
C THR A 18 -11.70 3.10 -10.45
N ARG A 19 -12.76 2.34 -10.78
CA ARG A 19 -13.66 1.74 -9.77
C ARG A 19 -13.03 0.54 -9.05
N ASN A 20 -12.13 -0.18 -9.71
CA ASN A 20 -11.44 -1.34 -9.13
C ASN A 20 -10.27 -0.94 -8.21
N ILE A 21 -9.83 0.32 -8.23
CA ILE A 21 -8.86 0.83 -7.25
C ILE A 21 -9.54 0.88 -5.87
N GLY A 22 -9.33 -0.19 -5.12
CA GLY A 22 -9.82 -0.38 -3.76
C GLY A 22 -9.02 0.36 -2.72
N TYR A 23 -9.50 0.29 -1.47
CA TYR A 23 -8.83 0.84 -0.31
C TYR A 23 -7.99 -0.23 0.39
N PHE A 24 -6.93 0.20 1.05
CA PHE A 24 -6.06 -0.68 1.81
C PHE A 24 -6.64 -0.93 3.21
N PRO A 25 -6.53 -2.16 3.75
CA PRO A 25 -6.76 -2.42 5.16
C PRO A 25 -5.89 -1.50 6.01
N GLU A 26 -6.51 -0.76 6.93
CA GLU A 26 -5.80 0.26 7.73
C GLU A 26 -4.97 -0.35 8.86
N ASN A 27 -5.03 -1.66 9.10
CA ASN A 27 -4.19 -2.39 10.07
C ASN A 27 -4.14 -1.70 11.45
N ARG A 28 -5.29 -1.19 11.93
CA ARG A 28 -5.36 -0.43 13.18
C ARG A 28 -5.01 -1.33 14.37
N LEU A 29 -4.29 -0.73 15.32
CA LEU A 29 -3.92 -1.36 16.59
C LEU A 29 -5.03 -1.18 17.62
N TYR A 30 -5.33 -2.25 18.36
CA TYR A 30 -6.19 -2.20 19.55
C TYR A 30 -5.49 -1.46 20.70
N ARG A 31 -6.26 -1.08 21.72
CA ARG A 31 -5.75 -0.29 22.85
C ARG A 31 -4.59 -0.98 23.56
N GLU A 32 -4.70 -2.29 23.74
CA GLU A 32 -3.73 -3.13 24.42
C GLU A 32 -2.45 -3.25 23.59
N GLU A 33 -2.58 -3.42 22.27
CA GLU A 33 -1.45 -3.47 21.34
C GLU A 33 -0.70 -2.13 21.30
N GLN A 34 -1.43 -1.03 21.44
CA GLN A 34 -0.89 0.32 21.50
C GLN A 34 -0.09 0.62 22.79
N ILE A 35 -0.31 -0.11 23.88
CA ILE A 35 0.41 0.10 25.15
C ILE A 35 1.79 -0.56 25.13
N GLN A 36 2.05 -1.50 24.21
CA GLN A 36 3.37 -2.09 24.02
C GLN A 36 4.37 -0.99 23.60
N LEU A 37 5.29 -0.62 24.49
CA LEU A 37 6.29 0.44 24.25
C LEU A 37 7.47 -0.09 23.41
N SER A 38 7.20 -0.70 22.27
CA SER A 38 8.22 -1.22 21.35
C SER A 38 8.41 -0.33 20.12
N GLU A 39 9.60 -0.34 19.53
CA GLU A 39 9.88 0.40 18.29
C GLU A 39 8.95 -0.03 17.15
N ASN A 40 8.58 -1.31 17.10
CA ASN A 40 7.66 -1.85 16.09
C ASN A 40 6.27 -1.21 16.20
N VAL A 41 5.78 -0.94 17.41
CA VAL A 41 4.49 -0.25 17.62
C VAL A 41 4.52 1.17 17.10
N PHE A 42 5.63 1.90 17.29
CA PHE A 42 5.80 3.22 16.69
C PHE A 42 5.81 3.17 15.16
N LYS A 43 6.53 2.22 14.57
CA LYS A 43 6.57 2.00 13.11
C LYS A 43 5.18 1.72 12.54
N ILE A 44 4.41 0.83 13.17
CA ILE A 44 3.05 0.51 12.74
C ILE A 44 2.12 1.71 12.89
N ARG A 45 2.11 2.41 14.03
CA ARG A 45 1.26 3.61 14.22
C ARG A 45 1.46 4.64 13.12
N ASN A 46 2.72 4.96 12.84
CA ASN A 46 3.08 5.91 11.79
C ASN A 46 2.62 5.42 10.41
N SER A 47 2.82 4.13 10.13
CA SER A 47 2.39 3.51 8.87
C SER A 47 0.86 3.54 8.71
N VAL A 48 0.10 3.24 9.77
CA VAL A 48 -1.37 3.29 9.79
C VAL A 48 -1.87 4.70 9.45
N GLU A 49 -1.27 5.74 10.04
CA GLU A 49 -1.62 7.13 9.73
C GLU A 49 -1.42 7.48 8.25
N TRP A 50 -0.33 7.00 7.64
CA TRP A 50 -0.10 7.18 6.20
C TRP A 50 -1.11 6.39 5.36
N ILE A 51 -1.43 5.15 5.72
CA ILE A 51 -2.43 4.33 5.01
C ILE A 51 -3.81 4.98 5.07
N ILE A 52 -4.23 5.54 6.21
CA ILE A 52 -5.48 6.30 6.34
C ILE A 52 -5.50 7.50 5.38
N ARG A 53 -4.40 8.26 5.33
CA ARG A 53 -4.27 9.42 4.42
C ARG A 53 -4.28 8.99 2.95
N ILE A 54 -3.61 7.89 2.63
CA ILE A 54 -3.60 7.28 1.30
C ILE A 54 -5.02 6.88 0.88
N ASN A 55 -5.77 6.18 1.74
CA ASN A 55 -7.16 5.82 1.44
C ASN A 55 -8.03 7.06 1.16
N LYS A 56 -7.82 8.14 1.93
CA LYS A 56 -8.53 9.41 1.71
C LYS A 56 -8.15 10.06 0.37
N ILE A 57 -6.87 10.08 -0.01
CA ILE A 57 -6.46 10.70 -1.28
C ILE A 57 -6.90 9.86 -2.49
N LEU A 58 -6.87 8.53 -2.39
CA LEU A 58 -7.37 7.62 -3.44
C LEU A 58 -8.84 7.89 -3.78
N LYS A 59 -9.68 8.10 -2.76
CA LYS A 59 -11.08 8.49 -2.98
C LYS A 59 -11.20 9.75 -3.84
N TYR A 60 -10.37 10.75 -3.57
CA TYR A 60 -10.40 12.00 -4.31
C TYR A 60 -9.83 11.87 -5.72
N ILE A 61 -8.74 11.11 -5.90
CA ILE A 61 -8.20 10.83 -7.24
C ILE A 61 -9.26 10.15 -8.10
N ASN A 62 -9.89 9.09 -7.59
CA ASN A 62 -10.94 8.37 -8.30
C ASN A 62 -12.12 9.29 -8.67
N TYR A 63 -12.51 10.18 -7.75
CA TYR A 63 -13.54 11.17 -8.01
C TYR A 63 -13.15 12.10 -9.17
N SER A 64 -11.94 12.67 -9.14
CA SER A 64 -11.48 13.62 -10.15
C SER A 64 -11.30 12.97 -11.52
N ILE A 65 -10.78 11.73 -11.59
CA ILE A 65 -10.69 10.97 -12.85
C ILE A 65 -12.08 10.72 -13.43
N LEU A 66 -13.04 10.25 -12.62
CA LEU A 66 -14.39 9.98 -13.11
C LEU A 66 -15.13 11.25 -13.54
N LYS A 67 -14.88 12.38 -12.88
CA LYS A 67 -15.43 13.68 -13.28
C LYS A 67 -14.80 14.18 -14.57
N SER A 68 -13.48 14.14 -14.68
CA SER A 68 -12.78 14.50 -15.93
C SER A 68 -13.25 13.64 -17.10
N LEU A 69 -13.40 12.33 -16.91
CA LEU A 69 -13.95 11.44 -17.93
C LEU A 69 -15.37 11.83 -18.34
N LYS A 70 -16.23 12.24 -17.40
CA LYS A 70 -17.59 12.68 -17.73
C LYS A 70 -17.58 13.82 -18.74
N PHE A 71 -16.77 14.84 -18.50
CA PHE A 71 -16.66 15.99 -19.41
C PHE A 71 -15.91 15.64 -20.70
N ALA A 72 -14.93 14.74 -20.65
CA ALA A 72 -14.24 14.26 -21.85
C ALA A 72 -15.18 13.54 -22.83
N ILE A 73 -16.23 12.86 -22.34
CA ILE A 73 -17.24 12.21 -23.17
C ILE A 73 -18.19 13.23 -23.83
N GLU A 74 -18.44 14.34 -23.13
CA GLU A 74 -19.32 15.41 -23.61
C GLU A 74 -18.60 16.36 -24.59
N LEU A 75 -17.27 16.27 -24.71
CA LEU A 75 -16.46 17.10 -25.59
C LEU A 75 -16.50 16.59 -27.03
N GLU A 76 -16.98 17.41 -27.97
CA GLU A 76 -17.06 17.06 -29.39
C GLU A 76 -15.69 17.12 -30.08
N SER A 77 -14.89 18.15 -29.78
CA SER A 77 -13.53 18.30 -30.29
C SER A 77 -12.56 18.79 -29.21
N PRO A 78 -11.31 18.26 -29.15
CA PRO A 78 -10.26 18.77 -28.27
C PRO A 78 -9.91 20.25 -28.48
N MET A 79 -10.27 20.81 -29.64
CA MET A 79 -10.01 22.20 -30.01
C MET A 79 -11.12 23.16 -29.55
N ASP A 80 -12.24 22.66 -29.04
CA ASP A 80 -13.38 23.50 -28.67
C ASP A 80 -13.14 24.22 -27.34
N GLU A 81 -12.96 25.53 -27.38
CA GLU A 81 -12.86 26.36 -26.16
C GLU A 81 -14.25 26.60 -25.56
N ASN A 82 -14.68 25.73 -24.64
CA ASN A 82 -15.98 25.81 -23.96
C ASN A 82 -15.89 25.38 -22.49
N GLU A 83 -16.96 25.60 -21.72
CA GLU A 83 -17.02 25.26 -20.29
C GLU A 83 -16.81 23.76 -20.02
N ILE A 84 -17.19 22.89 -20.96
CA ILE A 84 -17.00 21.44 -20.84
C ILE A 84 -15.50 21.10 -20.85
N LYS A 85 -14.75 21.75 -21.74
CA LYS A 85 -13.30 21.61 -21.84
C LYS A 85 -12.61 22.15 -20.58
N ASP A 86 -13.00 23.33 -20.11
CA ASP A 86 -12.49 23.89 -18.85
C ASP A 86 -12.70 22.93 -17.68
N MET A 87 -13.89 22.34 -17.58
CA MET A 87 -14.21 21.38 -16.53
C MET A 87 -13.42 20.07 -16.67
N TYR A 88 -13.31 19.52 -17.88
CA TYR A 88 -12.47 18.34 -18.14
C TYR A 88 -11.04 18.57 -17.64
N THR A 89 -10.48 19.71 -18.01
CA THR A 89 -9.10 20.10 -17.74
C THR A 89 -8.88 20.37 -16.25
N TYR A 90 -9.80 21.08 -15.59
CA TYR A 90 -9.78 21.30 -14.14
C TYR A 90 -9.73 19.98 -13.35
N TYR A 91 -10.57 19.02 -13.71
CA TYR A 91 -10.59 17.72 -13.03
C TYR A 91 -9.39 16.83 -13.39
N LEU A 92 -8.85 16.96 -14.61
CA LEU A 92 -7.63 16.29 -15.01
C LEU A 92 -6.44 16.82 -14.19
N GLU A 93 -6.30 18.14 -14.10
CA GLU A 93 -5.28 18.82 -13.31
C GLU A 93 -5.33 18.37 -11.83
N ASP A 94 -6.52 18.41 -11.22
CA ASP A 94 -6.71 17.97 -9.83
C ASP A 94 -6.36 16.48 -9.65
N SER A 95 -6.65 15.62 -10.64
CA SER A 95 -6.24 14.21 -10.60
C SER A 95 -4.70 14.03 -10.63
N VAL A 96 -4.00 14.81 -11.47
CA VAL A 96 -2.54 14.79 -11.58
C VAL A 96 -1.89 15.29 -10.29
N TYR A 97 -2.34 16.41 -9.75
CA TYR A 97 -1.80 16.92 -8.47
C TYR A 97 -2.01 15.95 -7.32
N ARG A 98 -3.21 15.37 -7.20
CA ARG A 98 -3.48 14.40 -6.13
C ARG A 98 -2.66 13.12 -6.28
N LEU A 99 -2.39 12.68 -7.51
CA LEU A 99 -1.48 11.56 -7.77
C LEU A 99 -0.03 11.90 -7.36
N MET A 100 0.42 13.15 -7.55
CA MET A 100 1.70 13.60 -7.01
C MET A 100 1.74 13.55 -5.48
N VAL A 101 0.66 13.99 -4.82
CA VAL A 101 0.52 13.92 -3.36
C VAL A 101 0.56 12.46 -2.89
N LEU A 102 -0.14 11.56 -3.57
CA LEU A 102 -0.11 10.12 -3.27
C LEU A 102 1.31 9.55 -3.37
N TRP A 103 2.08 9.99 -4.37
CA TRP A 103 3.48 9.62 -4.54
C TRP A 103 4.36 10.07 -3.38
N ASP A 104 4.19 11.31 -2.91
CA ASP A 104 4.92 11.80 -1.75
C ASP A 104 4.49 11.09 -0.46
N MET A 105 3.22 10.71 -0.32
CA MET A 105 2.74 9.87 0.78
C MET A 105 3.38 8.48 0.75
N TYR A 106 3.48 7.84 -0.43
CA TYR A 106 4.17 6.55 -0.58
C TYR A 106 5.65 6.66 -0.17
N LYS A 107 6.33 7.73 -0.61
CA LYS A 107 7.72 8.00 -0.22
C LYS A 107 7.89 8.10 1.30
N GLN A 108 7.01 8.83 1.98
CA GLN A 108 7.07 8.98 3.44
C GLN A 108 6.71 7.69 4.17
N LEU A 109 5.71 6.95 3.69
CA LEU A 109 5.36 5.63 4.23
C LEU A 109 6.58 4.69 4.23
N VAL A 110 7.28 4.61 3.10
CA VAL A 110 8.48 3.76 2.96
C VAL A 110 9.61 4.27 3.86
N ASN A 111 9.86 5.58 3.92
CA ASN A 111 10.89 6.16 4.79
C ASN A 111 10.66 5.81 6.27
N GLU A 112 9.42 5.95 6.76
CA GLU A 112 9.08 5.72 8.16
C GLU A 112 9.00 4.23 8.52
N PHE A 113 8.37 3.42 7.66
CA PHE A 113 8.22 1.98 7.93
C PHE A 113 9.58 1.27 7.99
N TYR A 114 10.49 1.61 7.08
CA TYR A 114 11.82 1.01 7.01
C TYR A 114 12.89 1.75 7.83
N ASP A 115 12.52 2.77 8.62
CA ASP A 115 13.43 3.61 9.41
C ASP A 115 14.66 4.08 8.60
N VAL A 116 14.42 4.66 7.42
CA VAL A 116 15.51 5.19 6.58
C VAL A 116 16.10 6.47 7.18
N ARG A 117 15.33 7.16 8.03
CA ARG A 117 15.71 8.35 8.82
C ARG A 117 15.92 9.63 8.03
N PHE A 118 15.28 9.76 6.87
CA PHE A 118 15.14 11.09 6.30
C PHE A 118 14.19 11.92 7.16
N SER A 119 14.53 13.17 7.40
CA SER A 119 13.61 14.08 8.08
C SER A 119 12.37 14.28 7.21
N ARG A 120 11.20 14.38 7.84
CA ARG A 120 9.93 14.64 7.14
C ARG A 120 9.99 15.94 6.33
N ASP A 121 10.73 16.93 6.83
CA ASP A 121 10.89 18.25 6.22
C ASP A 121 12.07 18.31 5.23
N GLU A 122 12.86 17.24 5.13
CA GLU A 122 13.92 17.16 4.13
C GLU A 122 13.30 16.95 2.75
N ASN A 123 13.58 17.86 1.83
CA ASN A 123 13.18 17.71 0.43
C ASN A 123 14.13 16.74 -0.28
N TYR A 124 13.88 15.43 -0.14
CA TYR A 124 14.62 14.39 -0.86
C TYR A 124 13.79 13.75 -1.98
N SER A 125 14.52 13.31 -3.01
CA SER A 125 13.93 12.61 -4.15
C SER A 125 13.68 11.13 -3.83
N ILE A 126 12.70 10.54 -4.52
CA ILE A 126 12.45 9.09 -4.43
C ILE A 126 13.67 8.25 -4.86
N PHE A 127 14.50 8.76 -5.76
CA PHE A 127 15.76 8.11 -6.14
C PHE A 127 16.78 8.09 -5.00
N LYS A 128 16.86 9.16 -4.20
CA LYS A 128 17.71 9.19 -3.00
C LYS A 128 17.23 8.14 -1.98
N LEU A 129 15.91 8.06 -1.75
CA LEU A 129 15.32 7.03 -0.89
C LEU A 129 15.61 5.62 -1.39
N LYS A 130 15.41 5.37 -2.68
CA LYS A 130 15.72 4.09 -3.33
C LYS A 130 17.17 3.68 -3.11
N ASN A 131 18.12 4.59 -3.32
CA ASN A 131 19.54 4.30 -3.14
C ASN A 131 19.87 3.99 -1.68
N GLU A 132 19.27 4.69 -0.71
CA GLU A 132 19.44 4.36 0.70
C GLU A 132 18.87 2.99 1.07
N LEU A 133 17.68 2.65 0.56
CA LEU A 133 17.08 1.32 0.77
C LEU A 133 17.98 0.19 0.23
N LYS A 134 18.62 0.43 -0.92
CA LYS A 134 19.63 -0.47 -1.48
C LYS A 134 20.88 -0.55 -0.61
N ASN A 135 21.47 0.59 -0.25
CA ASN A 135 22.72 0.67 0.51
C ASN A 135 22.59 0.04 1.90
N LYS A 136 21.42 0.17 2.54
CA LYS A 136 21.10 -0.45 3.83
C LYS A 136 20.64 -1.90 3.71
N HIS A 137 20.60 -2.48 2.50
CA HIS A 137 20.11 -3.83 2.22
C HIS A 137 18.70 -4.10 2.76
N ILE A 138 17.84 -3.08 2.76
CA ILE A 138 16.46 -3.19 3.23
C ILE A 138 15.58 -3.79 2.13
N TRP A 139 15.81 -3.39 0.88
CA TRP A 139 15.14 -3.97 -0.28
C TRP A 139 16.13 -4.78 -1.11
N GLU A 140 15.63 -5.88 -1.66
CA GLU A 140 16.35 -6.72 -2.61
C GLU A 140 16.55 -5.98 -3.94
N GLU A 141 17.60 -6.37 -4.68
CA GLU A 141 18.00 -5.72 -5.93
C GLU A 141 16.86 -5.72 -6.96
N ASP A 142 16.09 -6.80 -7.05
CA ASP A 142 14.95 -6.92 -7.97
C ASP A 142 13.86 -5.87 -7.66
N LYS A 143 13.56 -5.64 -6.38
CA LYS A 143 12.58 -4.63 -5.95
C LYS A 143 13.10 -3.21 -6.24
N ILE A 144 14.40 -2.98 -6.07
CA ILE A 144 15.05 -1.71 -6.40
C ILE A 144 14.99 -1.44 -7.91
N ASN A 145 15.25 -2.46 -8.73
CA ASN A 145 15.17 -2.38 -10.18
C ASN A 145 13.73 -2.15 -10.64
N GLU A 146 12.75 -2.88 -10.11
CA GLU A 146 11.33 -2.71 -10.43
C GLU A 146 10.82 -1.29 -10.09
N LEU A 147 11.28 -0.69 -8.99
CA LEU A 147 10.99 0.71 -8.69
C LEU A 147 11.69 1.65 -9.69
N GLY A 148 12.95 1.37 -10.04
CA GLY A 148 13.69 2.13 -11.05
C GLY A 148 13.02 2.14 -12.41
N ASP A 149 12.61 0.98 -12.90
CA ASP A 149 11.94 0.80 -14.19
C ASP A 149 10.59 1.53 -14.22
N TYR A 150 9.82 1.43 -13.13
CA TYR A 150 8.58 2.17 -13.00
C TYR A 150 8.80 3.69 -13.03
N LEU A 151 9.75 4.19 -12.23
CA LEU A 151 10.09 5.61 -12.20
C LEU A 151 10.57 6.12 -13.56
N ASN A 152 11.23 5.28 -14.37
CA ASN A 152 11.69 5.66 -15.71
C ASN A 152 10.68 5.32 -16.82
N SER A 153 9.53 4.73 -16.48
CA SER A 153 8.55 4.31 -17.48
C SER A 153 7.91 5.51 -18.17
N ASP A 154 7.61 5.36 -19.46
CA ASP A 154 6.96 6.41 -20.27
C ASP A 154 5.65 6.90 -19.63
N LYS A 155 4.92 6.00 -18.96
CA LYS A 155 3.66 6.32 -18.28
C LYS A 155 3.89 7.27 -17.11
N HIS A 156 4.85 6.95 -16.25
CA HIS A 156 5.19 7.77 -15.10
C HIS A 156 5.78 9.12 -15.53
N GLN A 157 6.72 9.09 -16.48
CA GLN A 157 7.36 10.28 -17.02
C GLN A 157 6.35 11.22 -17.71
N PHE A 158 5.36 10.65 -18.40
CA PHE A 158 4.28 11.42 -19.00
C PHE A 158 3.46 12.18 -17.96
N VAL A 159 3.03 11.53 -16.88
CA VAL A 159 2.24 12.20 -15.83
C VAL A 159 3.09 13.23 -15.08
N ARG A 160 4.32 12.86 -14.70
CA ARG A 160 5.14 13.65 -13.76
C ARG A 160 5.87 14.80 -14.40
N ASN A 161 6.31 14.65 -15.65
CA ASN A 161 7.06 15.68 -16.35
C ASN A 161 6.17 16.35 -17.39
N TYR A 162 5.52 15.59 -18.28
CA TYR A 162 4.74 16.21 -19.35
C TYR A 162 3.46 16.90 -18.83
N LEU A 163 2.50 16.14 -18.26
CA LEU A 163 1.21 16.73 -17.84
C LEU A 163 1.40 17.78 -16.74
N ARG A 164 2.21 17.49 -15.72
CA ARG A 164 2.50 18.44 -14.65
C ARG A 164 3.12 19.74 -15.19
N ASN A 165 4.16 19.66 -16.03
CA ASN A 165 4.78 20.87 -16.56
C ASN A 165 3.79 21.62 -17.46
N THR A 166 2.96 20.90 -18.21
CA THR A 166 1.90 21.50 -19.01
C THR A 166 0.97 22.32 -18.13
N PHE A 167 0.45 21.78 -17.02
CA PHE A 167 -0.37 22.54 -16.06
C PHE A 167 0.36 23.71 -15.38
N THR A 168 1.70 23.68 -15.33
CA THR A 168 2.50 24.78 -14.79
C THR A 168 2.64 25.94 -15.78
N HIS A 169 2.48 25.68 -17.07
CA HIS A 169 2.75 26.64 -18.15
C HIS A 169 1.53 26.95 -19.04
N SER A 170 0.50 26.12 -18.99
CA SER A 170 -0.75 26.23 -19.72
C SER A 170 -1.89 25.72 -18.85
N VAL A 171 -3.04 26.37 -18.93
CA VAL A 171 -4.24 25.94 -18.20
C VAL A 171 -4.85 24.72 -18.86
N ASP A 172 -4.49 24.36 -20.11
CA ASP A 172 -5.10 23.26 -20.87
C ASP A 172 -4.10 22.38 -21.63
N PRO A 173 -3.98 21.08 -21.29
CA PRO A 173 -3.05 20.14 -21.94
C PRO A 173 -3.57 19.55 -23.26
N THR A 174 -4.79 19.91 -23.67
CA THR A 174 -5.37 19.53 -24.97
C THR A 174 -5.35 20.68 -25.99
N SER A 175 -5.00 21.90 -25.55
CA SER A 175 -4.86 23.07 -26.42
C SER A 175 -3.67 22.92 -27.36
N MET A 176 -3.88 23.35 -28.60
CA MET A 176 -2.80 23.54 -29.55
C MET A 176 -1.98 24.75 -29.11
N ASN A 177 -0.80 24.50 -28.54
CA ASN A 177 0.11 25.56 -28.13
C ASN A 177 1.20 25.74 -29.18
N ILE A 178 1.05 26.76 -30.03
CA ILE A 178 2.09 27.17 -30.98
C ILE A 178 3.09 28.05 -30.23
N PHE A 179 3.98 27.44 -29.46
CA PHE A 179 5.18 28.10 -28.94
C PHE A 179 6.35 27.95 -29.93
N HIS A 180 7.39 28.77 -29.72
CA HIS A 180 8.62 28.71 -30.49
C HIS A 180 9.74 28.22 -29.58
N ASP A 181 10.56 27.30 -30.09
CA ASP A 181 11.84 26.94 -29.52
C ASP A 181 12.96 27.69 -30.26
N PHE A 182 14.18 27.65 -29.73
CA PHE A 182 15.35 28.26 -30.36
C PHE A 182 16.33 27.18 -30.79
N SER A 183 16.83 27.26 -32.04
CA SER A 183 17.90 26.38 -32.50
C SER A 183 19.21 26.65 -31.73
N GLU A 184 20.22 25.79 -31.88
CA GLU A 184 21.56 26.05 -31.32
C GLU A 184 22.15 27.39 -31.83
N ASP A 185 21.75 27.81 -33.04
CA ASP A 185 22.11 29.10 -33.64
C ASP A 185 21.19 30.27 -33.21
N GLY A 186 20.23 30.04 -32.31
CA GLY A 186 19.33 31.05 -31.77
C GLY A 186 18.17 31.45 -32.69
N LEU A 187 17.90 30.68 -33.76
CA LEU A 187 16.76 30.96 -34.65
C LEU A 187 15.47 30.38 -34.06
N PRO A 188 14.37 31.15 -34.02
CA PRO A 188 13.10 30.64 -33.55
C PRO A 188 12.52 29.63 -34.56
N PHE A 189 12.09 28.47 -34.08
CA PHE A 189 11.36 27.48 -34.86
C PHE A 189 10.11 27.02 -34.10
N PRO A 190 9.02 26.65 -34.78
CA PRO A 190 7.79 26.24 -34.11
C PRO A 190 8.01 24.93 -33.36
N ASN A 191 7.53 24.84 -32.12
CA ASN A 191 7.49 23.59 -31.39
C ASN A 191 6.40 22.70 -32.02
N ILE A 192 6.82 21.73 -32.83
CA ILE A 192 5.93 20.86 -33.61
C ILE A 192 5.22 19.82 -32.73
N GLU A 193 5.78 19.52 -31.55
CA GLU A 193 5.27 18.46 -30.67
C GLU A 193 3.87 18.75 -30.11
N ASN A 194 3.47 20.02 -30.06
CA ASN A 194 2.17 20.48 -29.53
C ASN A 194 1.19 20.95 -30.63
N ILE A 195 1.49 20.71 -31.91
CA ILE A 195 0.62 21.14 -33.03
C ILE A 195 -0.63 20.27 -33.15
N ILE A 196 -0.55 18.99 -32.79
CA ILE A 196 -1.70 18.08 -32.83
C ILE A 196 -2.24 17.94 -31.41
N PRO A 197 -3.50 18.35 -31.14
CA PRO A 197 -4.09 18.22 -29.82
C PRO A 197 -4.24 16.74 -29.49
N ARG A 198 -3.82 16.36 -28.29
CA ARG A 198 -4.00 14.98 -27.82
C ARG A 198 -5.47 14.74 -27.52
N HIS A 199 -5.94 13.53 -27.79
CA HIS A 199 -7.29 13.16 -27.40
C HIS A 199 -7.40 13.17 -25.87
N PRO A 200 -8.46 13.77 -25.27
CA PRO A 200 -8.69 13.77 -23.83
C PRO A 200 -8.52 12.41 -23.11
N TYR A 201 -8.91 11.32 -23.78
CA TYR A 201 -8.79 9.98 -23.23
C TYR A 201 -7.33 9.52 -23.08
N GLU A 202 -6.40 10.00 -23.92
CA GLU A 202 -4.98 9.65 -23.80
C GLU A 202 -4.42 10.07 -22.45
N ASN A 203 -4.70 11.31 -22.05
CA ASN A 203 -4.25 11.85 -20.78
C ASN A 203 -4.81 11.04 -19.61
N LEU A 204 -6.12 10.75 -19.66
CA LEU A 204 -6.79 9.96 -18.62
C LEU A 204 -6.27 8.52 -18.54
N VAL A 205 -6.02 7.85 -19.66
CA VAL A 205 -5.43 6.50 -19.69
C VAL A 205 -4.05 6.50 -19.02
N ARG A 206 -3.21 7.51 -19.29
CA ARG A 206 -1.88 7.60 -18.68
C ARG A 206 -1.94 7.85 -17.17
N VAL A 207 -2.86 8.71 -16.72
CA VAL A 207 -3.10 8.94 -15.28
C VAL A 207 -3.59 7.67 -14.58
N VAL A 208 -4.56 6.96 -15.16
CA VAL A 208 -5.07 5.69 -14.61
C VAL A 208 -3.97 4.62 -14.56
N ASP A 209 -3.19 4.49 -15.61
CA ASP A 209 -2.10 3.51 -15.67
C ASP A 209 -1.02 3.79 -14.61
N ASP A 210 -0.58 5.05 -14.43
CA ASP A 210 0.39 5.40 -13.37
C ASP A 210 -0.19 5.19 -11.98
N LEU A 211 -1.44 5.60 -11.75
CA LEU A 211 -2.13 5.39 -10.48
C LEU A 211 -2.22 3.90 -10.12
N LYS A 212 -2.56 3.03 -11.07
CA LYS A 212 -2.64 1.58 -10.85
C LYS A 212 -1.30 1.00 -10.40
N GLU A 213 -0.20 1.36 -11.06
CA GLU A 213 1.13 0.89 -10.70
C GLU A 213 1.54 1.37 -9.31
N LEU A 214 1.26 2.63 -8.97
CA LEU A 214 1.53 3.16 -7.63
C LEU A 214 0.72 2.44 -6.54
N VAL A 215 -0.59 2.25 -6.78
CA VAL A 215 -1.49 1.53 -5.86
C VAL A 215 -0.98 0.11 -5.61
N LYS A 216 -0.54 -0.59 -6.67
CA LYS A 216 0.04 -1.92 -6.54
C LYS A 216 1.26 -1.92 -5.61
N LYS A 217 2.17 -0.94 -5.78
CA LYS A 217 3.38 -0.82 -4.94
C LYS A 217 3.03 -0.48 -3.49
N ILE A 218 2.08 0.43 -3.24
CA ILE A 218 1.59 0.71 -1.87
C ILE A 218 0.99 -0.56 -1.26
N GLY A 219 0.23 -1.34 -2.02
CA GLY A 219 -0.38 -2.59 -1.56
C GLY A 219 0.66 -3.64 -1.12
N VAL A 220 1.81 -3.70 -1.78
CA VAL A 220 2.93 -4.55 -1.35
C VAL A 220 3.46 -4.11 0.01
N GLU A 221 3.69 -2.81 0.21
CA GLU A 221 4.15 -2.30 1.52
C GLU A 221 3.09 -2.51 2.60
N ASN A 222 1.80 -2.34 2.29
CA ASN A 222 0.73 -2.55 3.27
C ASN A 222 0.67 -4.00 3.77
N LYS A 223 0.97 -4.98 2.92
CA LYS A 223 1.10 -6.39 3.33
C LYS A 223 2.30 -6.62 4.24
N HIS A 224 3.41 -5.92 4.03
CA HIS A 224 4.56 -6.01 4.94
C HIS A 224 4.25 -5.39 6.30
N ILE A 225 3.50 -4.28 6.32
CA ILE A 225 3.00 -3.64 7.54
C ILE A 225 2.09 -4.60 8.31
N GLU A 226 1.11 -5.19 7.63
CA GLU A 226 0.20 -6.20 8.19
C GLU A 226 0.98 -7.39 8.78
N LYS A 227 1.93 -7.93 8.02
CA LYS A 227 2.78 -9.03 8.48
C LYS A 227 3.56 -8.66 9.74
N LEU A 228 4.17 -7.47 9.80
CA LEU A 228 4.89 -7.03 10.99
C LEU A 228 3.96 -6.91 12.21
N LEU A 229 2.73 -6.41 12.02
CA LEU A 229 1.72 -6.37 13.08
C LEU A 229 1.38 -7.78 13.58
N VAL A 230 1.08 -8.71 12.66
CA VAL A 230 0.68 -10.10 12.98
C VAL A 230 1.83 -10.90 13.60
N ASP A 231 3.08 -10.64 13.21
CA ASP A 231 4.23 -11.41 13.68
C ASP A 231 4.81 -10.90 14.99
N LYS A 232 4.66 -9.60 15.30
CA LYS A 232 5.41 -8.94 16.40
C LYS A 232 4.56 -8.20 17.43
N ILE A 233 3.34 -7.78 17.08
CA ILE A 233 2.58 -6.85 17.93
C ILE A 233 1.25 -7.46 18.36
N MET A 234 0.64 -8.26 17.50
CA MET A 234 -0.69 -8.80 17.73
C MET A 234 -0.79 -9.46 19.11
N ILE A 235 -1.81 -9.03 19.86
CA ILE A 235 -2.15 -9.64 21.14
C ILE A 235 -3.25 -10.66 20.90
N VAL A 236 -3.08 -11.85 21.48
CA VAL A 236 -3.95 -12.98 21.23
C VAL A 236 -4.54 -13.53 22.51
N LYS A 237 -5.77 -14.02 22.39
CA LYS A 237 -6.38 -14.95 23.36
C LYS A 237 -6.09 -16.35 22.87
N ALA A 238 -5.43 -17.15 23.70
CA ALA A 238 -5.04 -18.50 23.32
C ALA A 238 -5.75 -19.55 24.18
N ILE A 239 -6.08 -20.68 23.56
CA ILE A 239 -6.66 -21.87 24.16
C ILE A 239 -5.76 -23.03 23.79
N ALA A 240 -5.19 -23.66 24.80
CA ALA A 240 -4.34 -24.82 24.63
C ALA A 240 -5.16 -26.11 24.74
N ILE A 241 -4.95 -27.02 23.80
CA ILE A 241 -5.55 -28.34 23.78
C ILE A 241 -4.51 -29.32 24.32
N LEU A 242 -4.84 -30.02 25.39
CA LEU A 242 -3.97 -30.99 26.05
C LEU A 242 -4.08 -32.38 25.40
N ASN A 243 -3.12 -33.28 25.71
CA ASN A 243 -3.17 -34.69 25.29
C ASN A 243 -4.46 -35.43 25.70
N CYS A 244 -5.09 -35.02 26.80
CA CYS A 244 -6.38 -35.54 27.25
C CYS A 244 -7.60 -34.92 26.56
N SER A 245 -7.38 -34.11 25.51
CA SER A 245 -8.40 -33.35 24.78
C SER A 245 -9.16 -32.29 25.59
N GLU A 246 -8.70 -31.99 26.82
CA GLU A 246 -9.21 -30.84 27.57
C GLU A 246 -8.64 -29.53 27.01
N GLU A 247 -9.50 -28.52 26.93
CA GLU A 247 -9.14 -27.16 26.55
C GLU A 247 -8.86 -26.33 27.82
N GLN A 248 -7.77 -25.56 27.79
CA GLN A 248 -7.33 -24.66 28.85
C GLN A 248 -7.07 -23.28 28.25
N GLU A 249 -7.74 -22.26 28.77
CA GLU A 249 -7.45 -20.87 28.41
C GLU A 249 -6.06 -20.48 28.93
N LEU A 250 -5.28 -19.85 28.06
CA LEU A 250 -4.04 -19.20 28.40
C LEU A 250 -4.29 -17.72 28.69
N GLU A 251 -3.38 -17.09 29.41
CA GLU A 251 -3.39 -15.64 29.57
C GLU A 251 -3.23 -14.95 28.20
N ILE A 252 -3.74 -13.71 28.15
CA ILE A 252 -3.56 -12.85 26.99
C ILE A 252 -2.06 -12.60 26.79
N ILE A 253 -1.55 -12.95 25.61
CA ILE A 253 -0.12 -12.96 25.32
C ILE A 253 0.17 -12.29 23.98
N ASN A 254 1.38 -11.77 23.80
CA ASN A 254 1.86 -11.34 22.49
C ASN A 254 2.10 -12.59 21.61
N VAL A 255 1.72 -12.50 20.33
CA VAL A 255 1.89 -13.58 19.35
C VAL A 255 3.34 -14.05 19.20
N GLU A 256 4.32 -13.15 19.26
CA GLU A 256 5.74 -13.46 19.14
C GLU A 256 6.18 -14.35 20.30
N ASP A 257 5.80 -13.97 21.53
CA ASP A 257 6.08 -14.75 22.73
C ASP A 257 5.39 -16.12 22.68
N LEU A 258 4.14 -16.17 22.19
CA LEU A 258 3.41 -17.42 22.02
C LEU A 258 4.13 -18.36 21.05
N VAL A 259 4.54 -17.85 19.88
CA VAL A 259 5.22 -18.65 18.84
C VAL A 259 6.61 -19.10 19.29
N LEU A 260 7.37 -18.25 19.98
CA LEU A 260 8.71 -18.58 20.49
C LEU A 260 8.65 -19.62 21.62
N ASN A 261 7.66 -19.53 22.50
CA ASN A 261 7.58 -20.36 23.70
C ASN A 261 6.65 -21.56 23.58
N LYS A 262 5.95 -21.74 22.44
CA LYS A 262 4.93 -22.80 22.26
C LYS A 262 5.34 -24.21 22.71
N ASP A 263 6.61 -24.57 22.52
CA ASP A 263 7.13 -25.91 22.84
C ASP A 263 7.44 -26.09 24.34
N HIS A 264 7.53 -24.98 25.07
CA HIS A 264 7.86 -24.88 26.49
C HIS A 264 6.63 -24.56 27.36
N ILE A 265 5.46 -24.33 26.76
CA ILE A 265 4.21 -24.08 27.50
C ILE A 265 3.82 -25.36 28.24
N GLY A 266 4.01 -25.37 29.55
CA GLY A 266 3.49 -26.38 30.47
C GLY A 266 2.28 -25.83 31.22
N ILE A 267 1.13 -26.51 31.14
CA ILE A 267 -0.09 -26.05 31.81
C ILE A 267 -0.28 -26.84 33.09
N PHE A 268 -0.29 -26.14 34.22
CA PHE A 268 -0.61 -26.75 35.51
C PHE A 268 -2.04 -27.25 35.52
N VAL A 269 -2.19 -28.52 35.89
CA VAL A 269 -3.44 -29.23 35.75
C VAL A 269 -4.35 -28.91 36.93
N GLN A 270 -5.39 -28.12 36.70
CA GLN A 270 -6.30 -27.67 37.78
C GLN A 270 -7.54 -28.56 37.98
N LYS A 271 -7.91 -29.40 36.99
CA LYS A 271 -9.11 -30.26 37.05
C LYS A 271 -8.78 -31.67 37.53
N LYS A 272 -9.63 -32.23 38.41
CA LYS A 272 -9.51 -33.61 38.95
C LYS A 272 -9.28 -34.70 37.88
N LYS A 273 -10.04 -34.66 36.78
CA LYS A 273 -9.91 -35.58 35.64
C LYS A 273 -8.52 -35.58 35.00
N CYS A 274 -7.82 -34.46 35.11
CA CYS A 274 -6.58 -34.21 34.40
C CYS A 274 -5.39 -34.49 35.35
N THR A 275 -5.57 -34.40 36.68
CA THR A 275 -4.61 -34.87 37.69
C THR A 275 -4.43 -36.39 37.73
N GLU A 276 -5.41 -37.17 37.26
CA GLU A 276 -5.33 -38.63 37.12
C GLU A 276 -4.96 -39.06 35.69
N CYS A 277 -4.62 -38.10 34.82
CA CYS A 277 -4.27 -38.35 33.44
C CYS A 277 -2.89 -39.01 33.31
N GLU A 278 -2.79 -40.07 32.51
CA GLU A 278 -1.53 -40.78 32.22
C GLU A 278 -0.49 -39.88 31.54
N TYR A 279 -0.93 -38.80 30.90
CA TYR A 279 -0.07 -37.84 30.19
C TYR A 279 0.42 -36.67 31.07
N ALA A 280 0.03 -36.61 32.35
CA ALA A 280 0.47 -35.56 33.26
C ALA A 280 1.88 -35.86 33.81
N ILE A 281 2.77 -34.86 33.76
CA ILE A 281 4.12 -34.90 34.31
C ILE A 281 4.20 -34.10 35.61
N ASP A 282 5.01 -34.54 36.57
CA ASP A 282 5.30 -33.72 37.75
C ASP A 282 6.37 -32.67 37.43
N TYR A 283 6.02 -31.40 37.61
CA TYR A 283 6.90 -30.25 37.42
C TYR A 283 6.82 -29.35 38.66
N GLU A 284 7.95 -29.12 39.33
CA GLU A 284 8.05 -28.30 40.56
C GLU A 284 7.02 -28.68 41.65
N GLY A 285 6.72 -29.97 41.79
CA GLY A 285 5.76 -30.48 42.79
C GLY A 285 4.28 -30.29 42.42
N LYS A 286 3.98 -29.88 41.18
CA LYS A 286 2.61 -29.81 40.63
C LYS A 286 2.50 -30.64 39.35
N LYS A 287 1.34 -31.23 39.10
CA LYS A 287 1.06 -31.91 37.83
C LYS A 287 0.88 -30.89 36.71
N ALA A 288 1.63 -31.04 35.63
CA ALA A 288 1.58 -30.24 34.42
C ALA A 288 1.32 -31.14 33.19
N CYS A 289 0.70 -30.59 32.15
CA CYS A 289 0.50 -31.29 30.88
C CYS A 289 0.99 -30.41 29.72
N LYS A 290 1.62 -31.03 28.74
CA LYS A 290 2.06 -30.36 27.51
C LYS A 290 0.90 -30.29 26.51
N PRO A 291 0.64 -29.13 25.88
CA PRO A 291 -0.36 -29.03 24.84
C PRO A 291 0.09 -29.70 23.53
N ILE A 292 -0.88 -30.23 22.79
CA ILE A 292 -0.69 -30.78 21.43
C ILE A 292 -0.90 -29.71 20.36
N MET A 293 -1.78 -28.77 20.65
CA MET A 293 -2.22 -27.72 19.75
C MET A 293 -2.60 -26.50 20.57
N ILE A 294 -2.34 -25.31 20.03
CA ILE A 294 -2.83 -24.06 20.57
C ILE A 294 -3.72 -23.41 19.52
N LYS A 295 -4.97 -23.15 19.88
CA LYS A 295 -5.87 -22.29 19.13
C LYS A 295 -5.69 -20.87 19.65
N TYR A 296 -5.63 -19.87 18.80
CA TYR A 296 -5.57 -18.49 19.25
C TYR A 296 -6.33 -17.56 18.31
N SER A 297 -6.90 -16.50 18.85
CA SER A 297 -7.52 -15.42 18.07
C SER A 297 -6.95 -14.08 18.51
N ARG A 298 -6.89 -13.10 17.59
CA ARG A 298 -6.57 -11.73 17.96
C ARG A 298 -7.63 -11.20 18.92
N ILE A 299 -7.22 -10.37 19.88
CA ILE A 299 -8.17 -9.76 20.82
C ILE A 299 -9.28 -9.02 20.05
N TYR A 300 -10.53 -9.19 20.52
CA TYR A 300 -11.74 -8.62 19.90
C TYR A 300 -12.09 -9.12 18.50
N GLU A 301 -11.41 -10.16 18.02
CA GLU A 301 -11.71 -10.82 16.76
C GLU A 301 -12.05 -12.30 16.99
N ASP A 302 -12.91 -12.83 16.12
CA ASP A 302 -13.40 -14.22 16.20
C ASP A 302 -12.63 -15.17 15.28
N GLU A 303 -11.70 -14.66 14.46
CA GLU A 303 -10.89 -15.50 13.58
C GLU A 303 -9.89 -16.33 14.39
N VAL A 304 -9.98 -17.65 14.27
CA VAL A 304 -9.19 -18.60 15.04
C VAL A 304 -8.07 -19.19 14.18
N PHE A 305 -6.85 -19.01 14.64
CA PHE A 305 -5.63 -19.60 14.11
C PHE A 305 -5.22 -20.80 14.95
N THR A 306 -4.41 -21.69 14.37
CA THR A 306 -3.94 -22.91 15.03
C THR A 306 -2.42 -23.05 14.94
N LEU A 307 -1.80 -23.44 16.05
CA LEU A 307 -0.40 -23.80 16.15
C LEU A 307 -0.28 -25.25 16.60
N ASP A 308 0.27 -26.09 15.73
CA ASP A 308 0.64 -27.45 16.08
C ASP A 308 1.99 -27.45 16.82
N ILE A 309 2.03 -28.18 17.94
CA ILE A 309 3.24 -28.38 18.75
C ILE A 309 3.94 -29.70 18.36
N ASN A 310 3.20 -30.64 17.75
CA ASN A 310 3.68 -31.98 17.41
C ASN A 310 4.14 -32.16 15.94
N ARG A 311 4.94 -31.23 15.41
CA ARG A 311 5.80 -31.54 14.25
C ARG A 311 7.22 -31.80 14.71
N THR A 312 7.41 -32.92 15.40
CA THR A 312 8.73 -33.56 15.48
C THR A 312 8.93 -34.36 14.20
N ILE A 313 9.95 -33.98 13.45
CA ILE A 313 10.47 -34.69 12.28
C ILE A 313 10.58 -36.19 12.62
N SER A 314 9.80 -37.01 11.94
CA SER A 314 10.04 -38.45 11.86
C SER A 314 11.40 -38.61 11.17
N LYS A 315 12.35 -39.27 11.85
CA LYS A 315 13.66 -39.62 11.28
C LYS A 315 13.54 -40.46 10.02
#